data_AF-A0A927HD61-F1
#
_entry.id   AF-A0A927HD61-F1
#
_cell.length_a   1.000
_cell.length_b   1.000
_cell.length_c   1.000
_cell.angle_alpha   90.00
_cell.angle_beta   90.00
_cell.angle_gamma   90.00
#
_symmetry.space_group_name_H-M   'P 1'
#
loop_
_entity.id
_entity.type
_entity.pdbx_description
1 polymer ?
#
loop_
_entity_poly.entity_id
_entity_poly.type
_entity_poly.pdbx_seq_one_letter_code
_entity_poly.pdbx_strand_id
1 'polypeptide(L)' 'MYFSKKQNEADEVIIEDTSVYACSSDSCNGWMRMQFASEQSSCPLCGSEMTEEIRQLPKIT' A
#
# COMPACT_ATOMS: atom_id res chain seq x y z
N MET A 1 -29.22 -6.84 -33.17
CA MET A 1 -27.97 -6.97 -32.41
C MET A 1 -28.04 -5.97 -31.27
N TYR A 2 -28.37 -6.39 -30.05
CA TYR A 2 -28.34 -5.53 -28.88
C TYR A 2 -27.04 -5.81 -28.13
N PHE A 3 -26.03 -4.99 -28.39
CA PHE A 3 -24.83 -4.95 -27.56
C PHE A 3 -25.17 -4.18 -26.29
N SER A 4 -25.57 -4.90 -25.24
CA SER A 4 -25.63 -4.35 -23.89
C SER A 4 -24.23 -3.89 -23.51
N LYS A 5 -23.97 -2.58 -23.65
CA LYS A 5 -22.80 -1.95 -23.03
C LYS A 5 -23.00 -2.09 -21.53
N LYS A 6 -22.43 -3.16 -20.96
CA LYS A 6 -22.20 -3.28 -19.53
C LYS A 6 -21.37 -2.05 -19.16
N GLN A 7 -22.01 -1.04 -18.59
CA GLN A 7 -21.30 0.03 -17.91
C GLN A 7 -20.46 -0.68 -16.85
N ASN A 8 -19.16 -0.78 -17.09
CA ASN A 8 -18.24 -0.83 -15.98
C ASN A 8 -18.44 0.53 -15.30
N GLU A 9 -19.35 0.60 -14.33
CA GLU A 9 -19.14 1.50 -13.20
C GLU A 9 -17.78 1.07 -12.65
N ALA A 10 -16.74 1.74 -13.12
CA ALA A 10 -15.42 1.57 -12.54
C ALA A 10 -15.58 2.06 -11.11
N ASP A 11 -15.66 1.12 -10.17
CA ASP A 11 -15.65 1.42 -8.74
C ASP A 11 -14.57 2.48 -8.52
N GLU A 12 -15.01 3.69 -8.11
CA GLU A 12 -14.10 4.80 -7.94
C GLU A 12 -13.07 4.40 -6.87
N VAL A 13 -11.81 4.27 -7.27
CA VAL A 13 -10.74 3.88 -6.35
C VAL A 13 -10.51 5.03 -5.38
N ILE A 14 -11.07 4.92 -4.18
CA ILE A 14 -10.89 5.90 -3.11
C ILE A 14 -9.43 5.84 -2.65
N ILE A 15 -8.68 6.92 -2.84
CA ILE A 15 -7.31 7.06 -2.35
C ILE A 15 -7.35 7.72 -0.97
N GLU A 16 -6.63 7.16 0.00
CA GLU A 16 -6.52 7.69 1.36
C GLU A 16 -5.06 7.74 1.83
N ASP A 17 -4.79 8.65 2.77
CA ASP A 17 -3.50 8.75 3.44
C ASP A 17 -3.35 7.56 4.40
N THR A 18 -2.43 6.66 4.08
CA THR A 18 -2.16 5.45 4.84
C THR A 18 -0.78 5.54 5.48
N SER A 19 -0.70 5.31 6.79
CA SER A 19 0.58 5.16 7.48
C SER A 19 1.23 3.83 7.10
N VAL A 20 2.46 3.90 6.63
CA VAL A 20 3.27 2.76 6.19
C VAL A 20 4.61 2.77 6.90
N TYR A 21 5.19 1.60 7.07
CA TYR A 21 6.62 1.48 7.31
C TYR A 21 7.32 1.37 5.97
N ALA A 22 8.28 2.26 5.70
CA ALA A 22 9.14 2.24 4.52
C ALA A 22 10.54 1.78 4.92
N CYS A 23 11.20 0.98 4.09
CA CYS A 23 12.56 0.56 4.33
C CYS A 23 13.50 1.77 4.23
N SER A 24 14.42 1.90 5.18
CA SER A 24 15.41 2.97 5.20
C SER A 24 16.61 2.74 4.27
N SER A 25 16.70 1.55 3.64
CA SER A 25 17.80 1.23 2.73
C SER A 25 17.54 1.80 1.34
N ASP A 26 18.48 2.59 0.81
CA ASP A 26 18.41 3.13 -0.56
C ASP A 26 18.35 2.04 -1.66
N SER A 27 18.80 0.83 -1.34
CA SER A 27 18.77 -0.31 -2.27
C SER A 27 17.47 -1.12 -2.18
N CYS A 28 16.56 -0.77 -1.27
CA CYS A 28 15.34 -1.52 -0.99
C CYS A 28 14.11 -0.62 -1.07
N ASN A 29 13.23 -0.88 -2.03
CA ASN A 29 11.95 -0.16 -2.18
C ASN A 29 10.83 -0.80 -1.34
N GLY A 30 11.18 -1.54 -0.29
CA GLY A 30 10.24 -2.26 0.55
C GLY A 30 9.41 -1.30 1.40
N TRP A 31 8.11 -1.55 1.48
CA TRP A 31 7.23 -0.86 2.43
C TRP A 31 6.05 -1.77 2.78
N MET A 32 5.42 -1.53 3.93
CA MET A 32 4.21 -2.23 4.36
C MET A 32 3.27 -1.28 5.09
N ARG A 33 1.96 -1.53 5.03
CA ARG A 33 1.01 -0.74 5.83
C ARG A 33 1.21 -1.04 7.31
N MET A 34 1.25 -0.01 8.14
CA MET A 34 1.47 -0.16 9.59
C MET A 34 0.39 -1.02 10.25
N GLN A 35 -0.86 -0.97 9.75
CA GLN A 35 -1.96 -1.81 10.23
C GLN A 35 -1.67 -3.31 10.19
N PHE A 36 -0.78 -3.76 9.29
CA PHE A 36 -0.41 -5.17 9.15
C PHE A 36 1.01 -5.46 9.67
N ALA A 37 1.70 -4.45 10.18
CA ALA A 37 3.06 -4.60 10.67
C ALA A 37 3.06 -5.06 12.14
N SER A 38 4.01 -5.92 12.48
CA SER A 38 4.26 -6.26 13.89
C SER A 38 5.20 -5.22 14.52
N GLU A 39 5.09 -5.03 15.85
CA GLU A 39 5.81 -3.98 16.61
C GLU A 39 7.35 -4.03 16.49
N GLN A 40 7.93 -5.12 15.98
CA GLN A 40 9.38 -5.34 15.84
C GLN A 40 9.73 -5.82 14.43
N SER A 41 9.08 -5.26 13.41
CA SER A 41 9.31 -5.67 12.02
C SER A 41 10.48 -4.92 11.39
N SER A 42 11.62 -5.61 11.25
CA SER A 42 12.61 -5.24 10.23
C SER A 42 12.03 -5.50 8.84
N CYS A 43 12.60 -4.86 7.82
CA CYS A 43 12.17 -5.04 6.44
C CYS A 43 12.22 -6.52 6.04
N PRO A 44 11.11 -7.15 5.63
CA PRO A 44 11.10 -8.57 5.28
C PRO A 44 11.84 -8.87 3.97
N LEU A 45 12.19 -7.85 3.19
CA LEU A 45 12.90 -8.02 1.92
C LEU A 45 14.42 -8.02 2.10
N CYS A 46 14.96 -7.16 2.97
CA CYS A 46 16.40 -6.98 3.14
C CYS A 46 16.91 -7.02 4.59
N GLY A 47 16.01 -7.09 5.57
CA GLY A 47 16.34 -7.11 7.01
C GLY A 47 16.74 -5.75 7.60
N SER A 48 16.75 -4.67 6.81
CA SER A 48 17.06 -3.33 7.30
C SER A 48 15.95 -2.75 8.19
N GLU A 49 16.24 -1.66 8.88
CA GLU A 49 15.24 -0.93 9.66
C GLU A 49 14.15 -0.33 8.75
N MET A 50 12.99 -0.08 9.33
CA MET A 50 11.89 0.59 8.65
C MET A 50 11.47 1.83 9.42
N THR A 51 11.13 2.89 8.69
CA THR A 51 10.70 4.18 9.24
C THR A 51 9.25 4.46 8.88
N GLU A 52 8.55 5.17 9.75
CA GLU A 52 7.16 5.58 9.51
C GLU A 52 7.08 6.66 8.43
N GLU A 53 6.21 6.46 7.44
CA GLU A 53 5.91 7.39 6.36
C GLU A 53 4.40 7.39 6.06
N ILE A 54 3.89 8.47 5.49
CA ILE A 54 2.50 8.54 5.00
C ILE A 54 2.53 8.38 3.49
N ARG A 55 1.69 7.48 2.96
CA ARG A 55 1.53 7.26 1.52
C ARG A 55 0.06 7.26 1.10
N GLN A 56 -0.20 7.86 -0.05
CA GLN A 56 -1.53 7.87 -0.67
C GLN A 56 -1.76 6.51 -1.36
N LEU A 57 -2.63 5.69 -0.79
CA LEU A 57 -2.91 4.35 -1.29
C LEU A 57 -4.43 4.14 -1.46
N PRO A 58 -4.85 3.24 -2.37
CA PRO A 58 -6.23 2.81 -2.43
C PRO A 58 -6.72 2.28 -1.09
N LYS A 59 -7.92 2.68 -0.68
CA LYS A 59 -8.58 2.12 0.48
C LYS A 59 -8.84 0.64 0.25
N ILE A 60 -8.39 -0.18 1.20
CA ILE A 60 -8.70 -1.61 1.22
C ILE A 60 -9.94 -1.74 2.11
N THR A 61 -11.03 -2.28 1.55
CA THR A 61 -12.30 -2.53 2.26
C THR A 61 -12.49 -4.02 2.45
#